data_AF-A0AAP5IEP5-F1
#
_entry.id   AF-A0AAP5IEP5-F1
#
_cell.length_a   1.000
_cell.length_b   1.000
_cell.length_c   1.000
_cell.angle_alpha   90.00
_cell.angle_beta   90.00
_cell.angle_gamma   90.00
#
_symmetry.space_group_name_H-M   'P 1'
#
loop_
_entity.id
_entity.type
_entity.pdbx_description
1 polymer ?
#
loop_
_entity_poly.entity_id
_entity_poly.type
_entity_poly.pdbx_seq_one_letter_code
_entity_poly.pdbx_strand_id
1 'polypeptide(L)'
;MNTADKTNSILKRIAENKQTEADVQYLRKLLISDDSESLKQLGKYNINIGTGKDIHIGDKVYYQNNDEAIQALIQVIRASQYKNSEVEYFRTIEACTNRQAIEKYFENVLQKLRQRGCLEIRQNVLNAGILFNYIARFKDFEPGFGMRGEAFFMFSEFATLQMTTLQQFSAQSMVWARAGVSPDTAGQALFNFRFPTHFCFAIALVDELDPKTRQAIQTTNPFDLRVDMLWYEIPVVYELNQQQLCFYNKPTSIWEQFKGEIVWKQLREIIQQILSG
;
A
#
# COMPACT_ATOMS: atom_id res chain seq x y z
N MET A 1 33.21 4.44 -16.54
CA MET A 1 31.88 4.75 -15.95
C MET A 1 32.14 5.35 -14.58
N ASN A 2 31.74 6.59 -14.32
CA ASN A 2 32.03 7.25 -13.05
C ASN A 2 31.18 6.62 -11.91
N THR A 3 31.64 6.72 -10.66
CA THR A 3 30.95 6.21 -9.46
C THR A 3 29.51 6.72 -9.37
N ALA A 4 29.27 7.97 -9.77
CA ALA A 4 27.94 8.57 -9.83
C ALA A 4 26.99 7.86 -10.82
N ASP A 5 27.46 7.48 -12.01
CA ASP A 5 26.65 6.78 -13.02
C ASP A 5 26.31 5.36 -12.59
N LYS A 6 27.28 4.69 -11.94
CA LYS A 6 27.10 3.35 -11.38
C LYS A 6 26.06 3.36 -10.27
N THR A 7 26.16 4.32 -9.35
CA THR A 7 25.21 4.52 -8.26
C THR A 7 23.80 4.81 -8.79
N ASN A 8 23.66 5.71 -9.76
CA ASN A 8 22.38 6.00 -10.41
C ASN A 8 21.75 4.75 -11.05
N SER A 9 22.56 3.92 -11.74
CA SER A 9 22.07 2.69 -12.36
C SER A 9 21.55 1.69 -11.32
N ILE A 10 22.19 1.63 -10.15
CA ILE A 10 21.83 0.76 -9.03
C ILE A 10 20.56 1.27 -8.35
N LEU A 11 20.51 2.56 -8.02
CA LEU A 11 19.33 3.20 -7.44
C LEU A 11 18.10 3.04 -8.34
N LYS A 12 18.28 3.14 -9.67
CA LYS A 12 17.23 2.88 -10.65
C LYS A 12 16.75 1.42 -10.61
N ARG A 13 17.68 0.45 -10.61
CA ARG A 13 17.32 -0.98 -10.48
C ARG A 13 16.59 -1.28 -9.18
N ILE A 14 17.00 -0.68 -8.08
CA ILE A 14 16.36 -0.83 -6.76
C ILE A 14 14.94 -0.29 -6.77
N ALA A 15 14.75 0.87 -7.39
CA ALA A 15 13.45 1.48 -7.53
C ALA A 15 12.51 0.67 -8.44
N GLU A 16 13.05 0.03 -9.49
CA GLU A 16 12.31 -0.88 -10.38
C GLU A 16 12.14 -2.32 -9.83
N ASN A 17 12.59 -2.60 -8.60
CA ASN A 17 12.61 -3.94 -8.01
C ASN A 17 13.42 -4.99 -8.81
N LYS A 18 14.45 -4.54 -9.54
CA LYS A 18 15.37 -5.35 -10.36
C LYS A 18 16.79 -5.43 -9.78
N GLN A 19 16.96 -5.05 -8.52
CA GLN A 19 18.28 -5.08 -7.88
C GLN A 19 18.77 -6.50 -7.63
N THR A 20 20.08 -6.68 -7.75
CA THR A 20 20.79 -7.92 -7.44
C THR A 20 21.44 -7.84 -6.06
N GLU A 21 21.90 -8.98 -5.52
CA GLU A 21 22.68 -8.98 -4.27
C GLU A 21 23.95 -8.13 -4.40
N ALA A 22 24.57 -8.10 -5.59
CA ALA A 22 25.71 -7.24 -5.87
C ALA A 22 25.36 -5.74 -5.77
N ASP A 23 24.13 -5.35 -6.12
CA ASP A 23 23.64 -3.98 -5.99
C ASP A 23 23.44 -3.59 -4.52
N VAL A 24 22.94 -4.52 -3.69
CA VAL A 24 22.78 -4.33 -2.23
C VAL A 24 24.15 -4.20 -1.55
N GLN A 25 25.11 -5.08 -1.89
CA GLN A 25 26.47 -5.01 -1.36
C GLN A 25 27.19 -3.73 -1.80
N TYR A 26 26.91 -3.23 -3.00
CA TYR A 26 27.46 -1.96 -3.47
C TYR A 26 26.92 -0.78 -2.66
N LEU A 27 25.60 -0.72 -2.43
CA LEU A 27 25.01 0.30 -1.55
C LEU A 27 25.61 0.24 -0.15
N ARG A 28 25.76 -0.97 0.41
CA ARG A 28 26.35 -1.15 1.74
C ARG A 28 27.75 -0.56 1.83
N LYS A 29 28.58 -0.79 0.81
CA LYS A 29 29.94 -0.19 0.72
C LYS A 29 29.89 1.32 0.59
N LEU A 30 28.94 1.83 -0.18
CA LEU A 30 28.75 3.26 -0.44
C LEU A 30 28.34 4.03 0.84
N LEU A 31 27.55 3.42 1.71
CA LEU A 31 27.18 3.97 3.03
C LEU A 31 28.33 3.95 4.05
N ILE A 32 29.40 3.20 3.75
CA ILE A 32 30.58 3.10 4.61
C ILE A 32 31.69 4.06 4.16
N SER A 33 31.69 4.49 2.89
CA SER A 33 32.68 5.37 2.28
C SER A 33 32.33 6.86 2.41
N ASP A 34 33.34 7.72 2.59
CA ASP A 34 33.19 9.19 2.67
C ASP A 34 32.95 9.87 1.29
N ASP A 35 32.32 9.17 0.34
CA ASP A 35 32.14 9.68 -1.01
C ASP A 35 30.99 10.71 -1.10
N SER A 36 31.37 11.99 -1.08
CA SER A 36 30.44 13.13 -1.06
C SER A 36 29.52 13.26 -2.29
N GLU A 37 29.90 12.76 -3.48
CA GLU A 37 29.04 12.84 -4.67
C GLU A 37 27.89 11.83 -4.62
N SER A 38 28.19 10.62 -4.17
CA SER A 38 27.20 9.55 -4.03
C SER A 38 26.20 9.84 -2.91
N LEU A 39 26.64 10.50 -1.83
CA LEU A 39 25.77 10.95 -0.74
C LEU A 39 24.72 11.98 -1.19
N LYS A 40 25.07 12.89 -2.11
CA LYS A 40 24.11 13.86 -2.69
C LYS A 40 22.97 13.18 -3.46
N GLN A 41 23.23 12.01 -4.07
CA GLN A 41 22.19 11.24 -4.76
C GLN A 41 21.19 10.61 -3.79
N LEU A 42 21.62 10.22 -2.59
CA LEU A 42 20.73 9.71 -1.53
C LEU A 42 19.89 10.85 -0.90
N GLY A 43 20.45 12.07 -0.83
CA GLY A 43 19.72 13.27 -0.42
C GLY A 43 18.46 13.55 -1.25
N LYS A 44 18.45 13.19 -2.55
CA LYS A 44 17.26 13.25 -3.43
C LYS A 44 16.08 12.43 -2.90
N TYR A 45 16.35 11.43 -2.07
CA TYR A 45 15.38 10.52 -1.50
C TYR A 45 15.05 10.83 -0.03
N ASN A 46 15.38 12.03 0.45
CA ASN A 46 15.26 12.44 1.86
C ASN A 46 16.06 11.56 2.82
N ILE A 47 17.20 11.05 2.34
CA ILE A 47 18.14 10.26 3.13
C ILE A 47 19.35 11.14 3.41
N ASN A 48 19.58 11.45 4.68
CA ASN A 48 20.79 12.16 5.13
C ASN A 48 21.69 11.18 5.88
N ILE A 49 22.99 11.24 5.63
CA ILE A 49 23.96 10.41 6.35
C ILE A 49 24.82 11.34 7.20
N GLY A 50 24.66 11.22 8.52
CA GLY A 50 25.39 12.02 9.48
C GLY A 50 26.88 11.69 9.48
N THR A 51 27.70 12.62 9.98
CA THR A 51 29.16 12.46 10.14
C THR A 51 29.58 11.29 11.04
N GLY A 52 28.63 10.65 11.74
CA GLY A 52 28.80 9.41 12.50
C GLY A 52 28.40 8.11 11.78
N LYS A 53 28.06 8.19 10.47
CA LYS A 53 27.43 7.11 9.66
C LYS A 53 25.99 6.76 10.07
N ASP A 54 25.34 7.62 10.83
CA ASP A 54 23.92 7.50 11.14
C ASP A 54 23.10 7.77 9.86
N ILE A 55 22.17 6.87 9.53
CA ILE A 55 21.28 7.05 8.39
C ILE A 55 19.99 7.70 8.91
N HIS A 56 19.72 8.92 8.47
CA HIS A 56 18.50 9.66 8.74
C HIS A 56 17.54 9.49 7.57
N ILE A 57 16.37 8.94 7.85
CA ILE A 57 15.30 8.75 6.88
C ILE A 57 14.07 9.47 7.41
N GLY A 58 13.82 10.69 6.91
CA GLY A 58 12.85 11.59 7.54
C GLY A 58 13.23 11.84 9.00
N ASP A 59 12.30 11.55 9.93
CA ASP A 59 12.51 11.74 11.37
C ASP A 59 13.14 10.52 12.07
N LYS A 60 13.36 9.40 11.36
CA LYS A 60 14.00 8.20 11.92
C LYS A 60 15.51 8.26 11.77
N VAL A 61 16.22 7.87 12.82
CA VAL A 61 17.69 7.78 12.85
C VAL A 61 18.10 6.33 13.06
N TYR A 62 18.91 5.80 12.15
CA TYR A 62 19.50 4.47 12.22
C TYR A 62 20.98 4.61 12.58
N TYR A 63 21.34 4.20 13.79
CA TYR A 63 22.67 4.41 14.35
C TYR A 63 23.72 3.39 13.85
N GLN A 64 23.33 2.44 12.99
CA GLN A 64 24.20 1.38 12.49
C GLN A 64 23.80 0.97 11.06
N ASN A 65 24.79 0.71 10.20
CA ASN A 65 24.61 0.14 8.84
C ASN A 65 24.28 -1.36 8.88
N ASN A 66 23.32 -1.75 9.71
CA ASN A 66 22.82 -3.11 9.81
C ASN A 66 21.84 -3.42 8.67
N ASP A 67 21.42 -4.67 8.53
CA ASP A 67 20.51 -5.08 7.45
C ASP A 67 19.18 -4.30 7.48
N GLU A 68 18.72 -3.92 8.67
CA GLU A 68 17.50 -3.11 8.85
C GLU A 68 17.63 -1.71 8.22
N ALA A 69 18.76 -1.03 8.41
CA ALA A 69 19.01 0.28 7.81
C ALA A 69 19.13 0.20 6.28
N ILE A 70 19.72 -0.87 5.75
CA ILE A 70 19.79 -1.14 4.30
C ILE A 70 18.39 -1.39 3.72
N GLN A 71 17.55 -2.16 4.42
CA GLN A 71 16.18 -2.41 3.99
C GLN A 71 15.35 -1.12 4.02
N ALA A 72 15.49 -0.30 5.06
CA ALA A 72 14.82 1.00 5.15
C ALA A 72 15.24 1.95 4.02
N LEU A 73 16.54 1.97 3.68
CA LEU A 73 17.08 2.72 2.55
C LEU A 73 16.46 2.28 1.21
N ILE A 74 16.47 0.97 0.94
CA ILE A 74 15.88 0.38 -0.26
C ILE A 74 14.39 0.74 -0.37
N GLN A 75 13.66 0.69 0.74
CA GLN A 75 12.25 1.04 0.80
C GLN A 75 12.00 2.50 0.46
N VAL A 76 12.84 3.43 0.96
CA VAL A 76 12.68 4.86 0.69
C VAL A 76 13.02 5.21 -0.74
N ILE A 77 14.07 4.61 -1.30
CA ILE A 77 14.42 4.76 -2.72
C ILE A 77 13.24 4.30 -3.59
N ARG A 78 12.58 3.20 -3.24
CA ARG A 78 11.34 2.76 -3.92
C ARG A 78 10.18 3.74 -3.72
N ALA A 79 9.95 4.17 -2.49
CA ALA A 79 8.85 5.07 -2.14
C ALA A 79 8.97 6.44 -2.84
N SER A 80 10.19 6.90 -3.06
CA SER A 80 10.48 8.20 -3.67
C SER A 80 10.12 8.31 -5.16
N GLN A 81 10.00 7.20 -5.88
CA GLN A 81 9.49 7.22 -7.25
C GLN A 81 8.02 7.63 -7.32
N TYR A 82 7.26 7.44 -6.24
CA TYR A 82 5.87 7.85 -6.15
C TYR A 82 5.68 9.33 -5.86
N LYS A 83 6.77 10.08 -5.58
CA LYS A 83 6.73 11.53 -5.37
C LYS A 83 7.01 12.36 -6.63
N ASN A 84 7.41 11.73 -7.75
CA ASN A 84 7.93 12.47 -8.92
C ASN A 84 7.44 11.98 -10.29
N SER A 85 6.37 11.20 -10.34
CA SER A 85 5.63 11.03 -11.58
C SER A 85 4.39 11.93 -11.54
N GLU A 86 4.22 12.75 -12.57
CA GLU A 86 2.89 13.06 -13.08
C GLU A 86 2.24 11.70 -13.40
N VAL A 87 1.69 11.04 -12.38
CA VAL A 87 0.94 9.81 -12.58
C VAL A 87 -0.33 10.28 -13.27
N GLU A 88 -0.47 9.94 -14.54
CA GLU A 88 -1.74 10.08 -15.24
C GLU A 88 -2.78 9.27 -14.45
N TYR A 89 -3.55 9.97 -13.63
CA TYR A 89 -4.53 9.35 -12.73
C TYR A 89 -5.60 8.66 -13.56
N PHE A 90 -5.97 7.43 -13.17
CA PHE A 90 -7.07 6.72 -13.80
C PHE A 90 -8.35 7.52 -13.55
N ARG A 91 -9.05 7.87 -14.64
CA ARG A 91 -10.35 8.54 -14.56
C ARG A 91 -11.42 7.47 -14.76
N THR A 92 -12.28 7.28 -13.77
CA THR A 92 -13.50 6.48 -13.96
C THR A 92 -14.43 7.26 -14.89
N ILE A 93 -14.60 6.77 -16.13
CA ILE A 93 -15.51 7.40 -17.11
C ILE A 93 -16.81 6.58 -17.27
N GLU A 94 -16.78 5.28 -16.96
CA GLU A 94 -17.95 4.39 -17.08
C GLU A 94 -18.11 3.49 -15.86
N ALA A 95 -19.33 3.48 -15.32
CA ALA A 95 -19.71 2.78 -14.10
C ALA A 95 -20.29 1.39 -14.39
N CYS A 96 -20.40 0.56 -13.35
CA CYS A 96 -21.05 -0.75 -13.43
C CYS A 96 -22.50 -0.62 -13.93
N THR A 97 -22.97 -1.64 -14.64
CA THR A 97 -24.31 -1.66 -15.26
C THR A 97 -25.37 -2.22 -14.31
N ASN A 98 -25.00 -3.13 -13.41
CA ASN A 98 -25.93 -3.81 -12.52
C ASN A 98 -26.28 -2.98 -11.26
N ARG A 99 -27.09 -1.93 -11.44
CA ARG A 99 -27.46 -0.98 -10.37
C ARG A 99 -28.09 -1.63 -9.14
N GLN A 100 -28.97 -2.60 -9.33
CA GLN A 100 -29.62 -3.29 -8.22
C GLN A 100 -28.62 -4.11 -7.39
N ALA A 101 -27.66 -4.78 -8.02
CA ALA A 101 -26.62 -5.51 -7.30
C ALA A 101 -25.71 -4.56 -6.52
N ILE A 102 -25.37 -3.39 -7.09
CA ILE A 102 -24.56 -2.36 -6.43
C ILE A 102 -25.26 -1.82 -5.19
N GLU A 103 -26.55 -1.46 -5.32
CA GLU A 103 -27.35 -0.95 -4.21
C GLU A 103 -27.43 -1.97 -3.07
N LYS A 104 -27.75 -3.23 -3.40
CA LYS A 104 -27.80 -4.32 -2.43
C LYS A 104 -26.44 -4.56 -1.75
N TYR A 105 -25.35 -4.52 -2.52
CA TYR A 105 -24.00 -4.66 -1.99
C TYR A 105 -23.67 -3.56 -0.98
N PHE A 106 -23.90 -2.29 -1.35
CA PHE A 106 -23.62 -1.17 -0.46
C PHE A 106 -24.53 -1.15 0.75
N GLU A 107 -25.81 -1.50 0.62
CA GLU A 107 -26.72 -1.64 1.77
C GLU A 107 -26.12 -2.59 2.82
N ASN A 108 -25.70 -3.78 2.39
CA ASN A 108 -25.12 -4.79 3.27
C ASN A 108 -23.77 -4.35 3.86
N VAL A 109 -22.82 -3.94 3.01
CA VAL A 109 -21.44 -3.61 3.46
C VAL A 109 -21.41 -2.38 4.35
N LEU A 110 -22.18 -1.33 4.03
CA LEU A 110 -22.25 -0.13 4.87
C LEU A 110 -22.94 -0.42 6.20
N GLN A 111 -23.93 -1.33 6.24
CA GLN A 111 -24.51 -1.79 7.50
C GLN A 111 -23.48 -2.54 8.35
N LYS A 112 -22.72 -3.47 7.77
CA LYS A 112 -21.64 -4.21 8.45
C LYS A 112 -20.56 -3.25 9.00
N LEU A 113 -20.16 -2.24 8.21
CA LEU A 113 -19.21 -1.21 8.64
C LEU A 113 -19.72 -0.41 9.85
N ARG A 114 -21.00 0.02 9.80
CA ARG A 114 -21.63 0.75 10.92
C ARG A 114 -21.73 -0.11 12.18
N GLN A 115 -22.13 -1.38 12.04
CA GLN A 115 -22.21 -2.33 13.17
C GLN A 115 -20.86 -2.54 13.87
N ARG A 116 -19.76 -2.38 13.13
CA ARG A 116 -18.39 -2.46 13.68
C ARG A 116 -17.88 -1.13 14.25
N GLY A 117 -18.69 -0.07 14.23
CA GLY A 117 -18.33 1.24 14.80
C GLY A 117 -17.80 2.25 13.78
N CYS A 118 -17.93 2.02 12.47
CA CYS A 118 -17.62 3.06 11.48
C CYS A 118 -18.73 4.11 11.47
N LEU A 119 -18.44 5.27 12.06
CA LEU A 119 -19.37 6.41 12.10
C LEU A 119 -19.09 7.43 10.98
N GLU A 120 -17.87 7.43 10.43
CA GLU A 120 -17.47 8.37 9.37
C GLU A 120 -17.56 7.69 8.01
N ILE A 121 -18.71 7.84 7.35
CA ILE A 121 -18.95 7.37 5.98
C ILE A 121 -19.30 8.56 5.10
N ARG A 122 -18.51 8.79 4.06
CA ARG A 122 -18.69 9.84 3.05
C ARG A 122 -19.06 9.22 1.72
N GLN A 123 -19.87 9.91 0.93
CA GLN A 123 -20.32 9.47 -0.38
C GLN A 123 -19.81 10.41 -1.47
N ASN A 124 -19.62 9.89 -2.68
CA ASN A 124 -19.33 10.68 -3.88
C ASN A 124 -18.15 11.65 -3.72
N VAL A 125 -17.03 11.16 -3.17
CA VAL A 125 -15.82 11.97 -2.96
C VAL A 125 -14.99 11.94 -4.24
N LEU A 126 -14.89 13.07 -4.93
CA LEU A 126 -14.04 13.24 -6.10
C LEU A 126 -12.65 13.72 -5.67
N ASN A 127 -11.60 12.97 -6.01
CA ASN A 127 -10.22 13.37 -5.75
C ASN A 127 -9.30 12.93 -6.89
N ALA A 128 -8.50 13.87 -7.40
CA ALA A 128 -7.54 13.62 -8.48
C ALA A 128 -8.14 12.88 -9.71
N GLY A 129 -9.42 13.10 -9.99
CA GLY A 129 -10.12 12.44 -11.12
C GLY A 129 -10.71 11.06 -10.82
N ILE A 130 -10.53 10.51 -9.61
CA ILE A 130 -11.26 9.32 -9.15
C ILE A 130 -12.50 9.75 -8.36
N LEU A 131 -13.64 9.18 -8.74
CA LEU A 131 -14.82 9.16 -7.89
C LEU A 131 -14.75 7.98 -6.92
N PHE A 132 -14.59 8.26 -5.63
CA PHE A 132 -14.87 7.31 -4.57
C PHE A 132 -16.37 7.35 -4.27
N ASN A 133 -17.10 6.31 -4.69
CA ASN A 133 -18.52 6.14 -4.42
C ASN A 133 -18.78 6.22 -2.91
N TYR A 134 -17.94 5.53 -2.13
CA TYR A 134 -17.96 5.59 -0.67
C TYR A 134 -16.54 5.62 -0.10
N ILE A 135 -16.38 6.38 0.99
CA ILE A 135 -15.20 6.30 1.87
C ILE A 135 -15.72 6.09 3.29
N ALA A 136 -15.39 4.95 3.89
CA ALA A 136 -15.67 4.67 5.28
C ALA A 136 -14.37 4.66 6.08
N ARG A 137 -14.32 5.41 7.18
CA ARG A 137 -13.13 5.60 8.00
C ARG A 137 -13.36 5.12 9.43
N PHE A 138 -12.43 4.32 9.92
CA PHE A 138 -12.26 4.01 11.33
C PHE A 138 -11.07 4.80 11.85
N LYS A 139 -11.29 5.63 12.89
CA LYS A 139 -10.20 6.34 13.57
C LYS A 139 -9.38 5.41 14.47
N ASP A 140 -9.98 4.30 14.86
CA ASP A 140 -9.40 3.37 15.82
C ASP A 140 -9.79 1.94 15.43
N PHE A 141 -9.01 1.38 14.51
CA PHE A 141 -9.20 0.07 13.93
C PHE A 141 -8.20 -0.92 14.51
N GLU A 142 -8.71 -2.06 14.95
CA GLU A 142 -7.92 -3.13 15.55
C GLU A 142 -8.18 -4.43 14.77
N PRO A 143 -7.33 -4.77 13.79
CA PRO A 143 -7.47 -6.02 13.05
C PRO A 143 -7.01 -7.25 13.84
N GLY A 144 -6.21 -7.04 14.89
CA GLY A 144 -5.55 -8.08 15.68
C GLY A 144 -4.02 -7.92 15.72
N PHE A 145 -3.32 -8.92 16.26
CA PHE A 145 -1.84 -8.97 16.40
C PHE A 145 -1.18 -7.79 17.14
N GLY A 146 -1.93 -7.09 17.99
CA GLY A 146 -1.42 -5.88 18.64
C GLY A 146 -1.19 -4.71 17.67
N MET A 147 -1.74 -4.78 16.45
CA MET A 147 -1.79 -3.64 15.53
C MET A 147 -3.00 -2.77 15.85
N ARG A 148 -2.83 -1.45 15.75
CA ARG A 148 -3.90 -0.48 15.95
C ARG A 148 -3.60 0.79 15.16
N GLY A 149 -4.62 1.37 14.56
CA GLY A 149 -4.51 2.64 13.86
C GLY A 149 -5.75 2.92 13.04
N GLU A 150 -5.66 3.87 12.12
CA GLU A 150 -6.81 4.20 11.27
C GLU A 150 -6.99 3.20 10.11
N ALA A 151 -8.24 2.90 9.76
CA ALA A 151 -8.56 2.14 8.56
C ALA A 151 -9.49 2.92 7.63
N PHE A 152 -9.22 2.83 6.34
CA PHE A 152 -9.98 3.46 5.26
C PHE A 152 -10.49 2.37 4.34
N PHE A 153 -11.80 2.35 4.10
CA PHE A 153 -12.47 1.50 3.12
C PHE A 153 -12.98 2.40 2.00
N MET A 154 -12.32 2.33 0.85
CA MET A 154 -12.51 3.22 -0.28
C MET A 154 -13.10 2.44 -1.44
N PHE A 155 -14.32 2.78 -1.84
CA PHE A 155 -15.09 2.06 -2.84
C PHE A 155 -15.18 2.85 -4.13
N SER A 156 -14.88 2.21 -5.25
CA SER A 156 -15.10 2.76 -6.59
C SER A 156 -15.66 1.72 -7.56
N GLU A 157 -16.54 2.15 -8.46
CA GLU A 157 -17.09 1.32 -9.53
C GLU A 157 -16.23 1.37 -10.80
N PHE A 158 -16.14 0.23 -11.50
CA PHE A 158 -15.37 0.06 -12.72
C PHE A 158 -16.20 -0.71 -13.77
N ALA A 159 -16.32 -0.16 -14.98
CA ALA A 159 -16.92 -0.90 -16.11
C ALA A 159 -16.09 -2.13 -16.50
N THR A 160 -14.77 -1.99 -16.50
CA THR A 160 -13.82 -3.10 -16.69
C THR A 160 -12.64 -2.91 -15.76
N LEU A 161 -12.02 -4.02 -15.35
CA LEU A 161 -10.90 -3.98 -14.40
C LEU A 161 -9.76 -4.87 -14.88
N GLN A 162 -8.58 -4.28 -15.03
CA GLN A 162 -7.32 -4.98 -15.25
C GLN A 162 -6.44 -4.86 -13.99
N MET A 163 -5.45 -5.73 -13.86
CA MET A 163 -4.51 -5.69 -12.72
C MET A 163 -3.79 -4.34 -12.59
N THR A 164 -3.37 -3.74 -13.70
CA THR A 164 -2.71 -2.42 -13.70
C THR A 164 -3.64 -1.32 -13.17
N THR A 165 -4.91 -1.33 -13.59
CA THR A 165 -5.94 -0.41 -13.10
C THR A 165 -6.16 -0.59 -11.59
N LEU A 166 -6.27 -1.83 -11.12
CA LEU A 166 -6.44 -2.12 -9.69
C LEU A 166 -5.26 -1.61 -8.85
N GLN A 167 -4.03 -1.83 -9.33
CA GLN A 167 -2.82 -1.35 -8.67
C GLN A 167 -2.77 0.18 -8.64
N GLN A 168 -3.15 0.85 -9.72
CA GLN A 168 -3.21 2.32 -9.77
C GLN A 168 -4.30 2.88 -8.84
N PHE A 169 -5.47 2.27 -8.83
CA PHE A 169 -6.56 2.67 -7.93
C PHE A 169 -6.17 2.49 -6.46
N SER A 170 -5.59 1.34 -6.12
CA SER A 170 -5.10 1.03 -4.77
C SER A 170 -4.01 2.01 -4.32
N ALA A 171 -3.09 2.33 -5.23
CA ALA A 171 -2.07 3.33 -5.02
C ALA A 171 -2.63 4.73 -4.73
N GLN A 172 -3.64 5.15 -5.46
CA GLN A 172 -4.25 6.47 -5.34
C GLN A 172 -5.11 6.57 -4.07
N SER A 173 -5.80 5.49 -3.73
CA SER A 173 -6.51 5.32 -2.45
C SER A 173 -5.54 5.48 -1.28
N MET A 174 -4.37 4.85 -1.35
CA MET A 174 -3.31 4.99 -0.36
C MET A 174 -2.80 6.42 -0.18
N VAL A 175 -2.59 7.17 -1.27
CA VAL A 175 -2.19 8.58 -1.22
C VAL A 175 -3.25 9.41 -0.51
N TRP A 176 -4.53 9.19 -0.83
CA TRP A 176 -5.64 9.88 -0.18
C TRP A 176 -5.74 9.55 1.31
N ALA A 177 -5.68 8.26 1.66
CA ALA A 177 -5.77 7.79 3.04
C ALA A 177 -4.66 8.40 3.90
N ARG A 178 -3.42 8.46 3.40
CA ARG A 178 -2.28 9.09 4.08
C ARG A 178 -2.49 10.57 4.35
N ALA A 179 -3.05 11.30 3.40
CA ALA A 179 -3.39 12.71 3.59
C ALA A 179 -4.53 12.90 4.60
N GLY A 180 -5.34 11.86 4.83
CA GLY A 180 -6.51 11.89 5.71
C GLY A 180 -6.24 11.53 7.18
N VAL A 181 -5.10 10.91 7.52
CA VAL A 181 -4.82 10.43 8.89
C VAL A 181 -4.74 11.57 9.89
N SER A 182 -5.32 11.35 11.08
CA SER A 182 -5.28 12.33 12.16
C SER A 182 -3.86 12.41 12.74
N PRO A 183 -3.28 13.61 12.91
CA PRO A 183 -1.95 13.78 13.49
C PRO A 183 -1.77 13.10 14.85
N ASP A 184 -2.85 13.03 15.65
CA ASP A 184 -2.83 12.55 17.04
C ASP A 184 -2.75 11.01 17.17
N THR A 185 -3.02 10.26 16.09
CA THR A 185 -3.07 8.78 16.15
C THR A 185 -1.68 8.14 16.24
N ALA A 186 -0.64 8.79 15.71
CA ALA A 186 0.74 8.31 15.82
C ALA A 186 1.26 8.34 17.27
N GLY A 187 0.85 9.34 18.06
CA GLY A 187 1.26 9.49 19.46
C GLY A 187 0.58 8.52 20.41
N GLN A 188 -0.71 8.19 20.18
CA GLN A 188 -1.49 7.33 21.08
C GLN A 188 -1.12 5.84 21.01
N ALA A 189 -0.66 5.36 19.85
CA ALA A 189 -0.27 3.95 19.68
C ALA A 189 0.99 3.58 20.49
N LEU A 190 1.93 4.52 20.67
CA LEU A 190 3.16 4.34 21.45
C LEU A 190 2.88 4.09 22.94
N PHE A 191 1.82 4.67 23.50
CA PHE A 191 1.47 4.53 24.92
C PHE A 191 0.89 3.16 25.28
N ASN A 192 0.40 2.38 24.31
CA ASN A 192 -0.33 1.13 24.56
C ASN A 192 0.45 -0.14 24.17
N PHE A 193 1.76 -0.08 23.93
CA PHE A 193 2.59 -1.21 23.48
C PHE A 193 2.03 -1.94 22.23
N ARG A 194 1.39 -1.18 21.34
CA ARG A 194 0.81 -1.69 20.09
C ARG A 194 1.57 -1.11 18.90
N PHE A 195 1.65 -1.89 17.81
CA PHE A 195 2.29 -1.44 16.58
C PHE A 195 1.35 -0.45 15.87
N PRO A 196 1.71 0.85 15.75
CA PRO A 196 0.93 1.80 14.98
C PRO A 196 0.88 1.34 13.53
N THR A 197 -0.32 1.10 13.02
CA THR A 197 -0.48 0.59 11.67
C THR A 197 -1.81 1.06 11.11
N HIS A 198 -1.75 1.67 9.93
CA HIS A 198 -2.91 2.11 9.18
C HIS A 198 -3.23 1.15 8.04
N PHE A 199 -4.50 1.11 7.66
CA PHE A 199 -5.01 0.17 6.65
C PHE A 199 -5.78 0.92 5.59
N CYS A 200 -5.46 0.65 4.32
CA CYS A 200 -6.22 1.16 3.18
C CYS A 200 -6.77 -0.02 2.39
N PHE A 201 -8.05 -0.30 2.61
CA PHE A 201 -8.82 -1.21 1.78
C PHE A 201 -9.28 -0.42 0.55
N ALA A 202 -8.72 -0.75 -0.61
CA ALA A 202 -9.12 -0.19 -1.89
C ALA A 202 -10.05 -1.20 -2.59
N ILE A 203 -11.36 -0.95 -2.54
CA ILE A 203 -12.41 -1.85 -3.01
C ILE A 203 -12.90 -1.40 -4.39
N ALA A 204 -12.58 -2.20 -5.42
CA ALA A 204 -13.12 -2.03 -6.76
C ALA A 204 -14.39 -2.90 -6.93
N LEU A 205 -15.47 -2.29 -7.40
CA LEU A 205 -16.66 -3.02 -7.84
C LEU A 205 -16.60 -3.15 -9.37
N VAL A 206 -16.91 -4.34 -9.88
CA VAL A 206 -16.97 -4.62 -11.32
C VAL A 206 -18.09 -5.61 -11.60
N ASP A 207 -18.74 -5.50 -12.76
CA ASP A 207 -19.81 -6.45 -13.12
C ASP A 207 -19.27 -7.88 -13.26
N GLU A 208 -18.16 -8.03 -13.98
CA GLU A 208 -17.50 -9.30 -14.25
C GLU A 208 -15.97 -9.14 -14.33
N LEU A 209 -15.24 -10.14 -13.83
CA LEU A 209 -13.78 -10.24 -13.99
C LEU A 209 -13.42 -11.30 -15.02
N ASP A 210 -12.50 -10.96 -15.93
CA ASP A 210 -11.91 -11.97 -16.79
C ASP A 210 -11.08 -12.98 -15.95
N PRO A 211 -11.02 -14.26 -16.35
CA PRO A 211 -10.34 -15.29 -15.57
C PRO A 211 -8.86 -15.02 -15.30
N LYS A 212 -8.15 -14.36 -16.23
CA LYS A 212 -6.71 -14.08 -16.07
C LYS A 212 -6.49 -13.00 -15.02
N THR A 213 -7.26 -11.93 -15.06
CA THR A 213 -7.21 -10.88 -14.03
C THR A 213 -7.62 -11.43 -12.67
N ARG A 214 -8.67 -12.27 -12.61
CA ARG A 214 -9.08 -12.94 -11.36
C ARG A 214 -7.93 -13.76 -10.76
N GLN A 215 -7.28 -14.58 -11.57
CA GLN A 215 -6.14 -15.38 -11.11
C GLN A 215 -5.00 -14.48 -10.62
N ALA A 216 -4.64 -13.45 -11.39
CA ALA A 216 -3.58 -12.52 -11.02
C ALA A 216 -3.85 -11.83 -9.68
N ILE A 217 -5.10 -11.39 -9.42
CA ILE A 217 -5.50 -10.76 -8.15
C ILE A 217 -5.31 -11.73 -6.98
N GLN A 218 -5.64 -13.01 -7.17
CA GLN A 218 -5.57 -14.02 -6.12
C GLN A 218 -4.13 -14.42 -5.76
N THR A 219 -3.19 -14.28 -6.69
CA THR A 219 -1.81 -14.78 -6.55
C THR A 219 -0.76 -13.68 -6.38
N THR A 220 -1.02 -12.44 -6.80
CA THR A 220 -0.05 -11.34 -6.68
C THR A 220 -0.10 -10.76 -5.27
N ASN A 221 0.95 -10.94 -4.48
CA ASN A 221 1.03 -10.36 -3.14
C ASN A 221 1.18 -8.83 -3.24
N PRO A 222 0.23 -8.03 -2.71
CA PRO A 222 0.33 -6.57 -2.74
C PRO A 222 1.59 -6.03 -2.04
N PHE A 223 2.12 -6.78 -1.06
CA PHE A 223 3.34 -6.41 -0.34
C PHE A 223 4.62 -6.64 -1.16
N ASP A 224 4.56 -7.23 -2.34
CA ASP A 224 5.71 -7.30 -3.25
C ASP A 224 5.86 -6.03 -4.10
N LEU A 225 4.76 -5.30 -4.28
CA LEU A 225 4.73 -4.07 -5.06
C LEU A 225 5.12 -2.87 -4.19
N ARG A 226 4.58 -2.80 -2.96
CA ARG A 226 4.76 -1.69 -2.03
C ARG A 226 4.81 -2.22 -0.60
N VAL A 227 5.91 -1.96 0.09
CA VAL A 227 6.09 -2.29 1.51
C VAL A 227 6.18 -0.99 2.29
N ASP A 228 5.21 -0.76 3.16
CA ASP A 228 5.27 0.28 4.19
C ASP A 228 4.89 -0.37 5.53
N MET A 229 5.82 -0.37 6.48
CA MET A 229 5.62 -1.05 7.76
C MET A 229 4.54 -0.41 8.63
N LEU A 230 4.11 0.82 8.31
CA LEU A 230 3.05 1.54 9.02
C LEU A 230 1.75 1.61 8.22
N TRP A 231 1.75 1.09 6.99
CA TRP A 231 0.62 1.16 6.08
C TRP A 231 0.43 -0.12 5.26
N TYR A 232 -0.73 -0.75 5.45
CA TYR A 232 -1.13 -1.87 4.61
C TYR A 232 -2.04 -1.41 3.48
N GLU A 233 -1.55 -1.59 2.26
CA GLU A 233 -2.29 -1.42 1.02
C GLU A 233 -3.01 -2.73 0.66
N ILE A 234 -4.35 -2.70 0.62
CA ILE A 234 -5.19 -3.89 0.55
C ILE A 234 -6.17 -3.76 -0.63
N PRO A 235 -5.73 -4.11 -1.86
CA PRO A 235 -6.61 -4.14 -3.01
C PRO A 235 -7.59 -5.31 -2.90
N VAL A 236 -8.88 -5.00 -3.09
CA VAL A 236 -9.98 -5.97 -3.07
C VAL A 236 -10.89 -5.67 -4.26
N VAL A 237 -11.37 -6.72 -4.91
CA VAL A 237 -12.39 -6.60 -5.97
C VAL A 237 -13.64 -7.35 -5.54
N TYR A 238 -14.80 -6.73 -5.73
CA TYR A 238 -16.09 -7.38 -5.62
C TYR A 238 -16.71 -7.51 -7.02
N GLU A 239 -16.92 -8.76 -7.44
CA GLU A 239 -17.55 -9.09 -8.72
C GLU A 239 -19.07 -9.23 -8.52
N LEU A 240 -19.84 -8.30 -9.11
CA LEU A 240 -21.27 -8.17 -8.86
C LEU A 240 -22.07 -9.36 -9.38
N ASN A 241 -21.78 -9.83 -10.60
CA ASN A 241 -22.55 -10.91 -11.22
C ASN A 241 -22.38 -12.25 -10.50
N GLN A 242 -21.17 -12.52 -9.97
CA GLN A 242 -20.87 -13.74 -9.23
C GLN A 242 -21.03 -13.58 -7.70
N GLN A 243 -21.29 -12.35 -7.24
CA GLN A 243 -21.32 -11.98 -5.81
C GLN A 243 -20.07 -12.44 -5.05
N GLN A 244 -18.91 -12.35 -5.71
CA GLN A 244 -17.67 -12.95 -5.21
C GLN A 244 -16.61 -11.90 -4.93
N LEU A 245 -15.94 -12.07 -3.79
CA LEU A 245 -14.73 -11.32 -3.46
C LEU A 245 -13.49 -11.94 -4.12
N CYS A 246 -12.70 -11.11 -4.78
CA CYS A 246 -11.39 -11.43 -5.33
C CYS A 246 -10.32 -10.55 -4.68
N PHE A 247 -9.40 -11.18 -3.97
CA PHE A 247 -8.27 -10.56 -3.29
C PHE A 247 -7.15 -11.60 -3.15
N TYR A 248 -5.96 -11.17 -2.72
CA TYR A 248 -4.83 -12.07 -2.50
C TYR A 248 -5.14 -13.16 -1.48
N ASN A 249 -5.31 -14.40 -1.95
CA ASN A 249 -5.74 -15.53 -1.13
C ASN A 249 -5.07 -16.87 -1.48
N LYS A 250 -4.24 -16.91 -2.52
CA LYS A 250 -3.54 -18.11 -2.99
C LYS A 250 -2.08 -17.77 -3.26
N PRO A 251 -1.19 -17.80 -2.25
CA PRO A 251 0.24 -17.68 -2.48
C PRO A 251 0.70 -18.74 -3.48
N THR A 252 1.49 -18.33 -4.48
CA THR A 252 1.99 -19.22 -5.55
C THR A 252 3.27 -19.96 -5.18
N SER A 253 3.92 -19.58 -4.08
CA SER A 253 5.16 -20.21 -3.59
C SER A 253 5.20 -20.33 -2.06
N ILE A 254 5.92 -21.33 -1.57
CA ILE A 254 6.22 -21.56 -0.14
C ILE A 254 6.98 -20.35 0.46
N TRP A 255 7.76 -19.62 -0.35
CA TRP A 255 8.43 -18.39 0.11
C TRP A 255 7.47 -17.19 0.23
N GLU A 256 6.44 -17.13 -0.62
CA GLU A 256 5.35 -16.14 -0.50
C GLU A 256 4.44 -16.46 0.69
N GLN A 257 4.29 -17.74 1.07
CA GLN A 257 3.60 -18.16 2.30
C GLN A 257 4.25 -17.64 3.59
N PHE A 258 5.51 -17.17 3.57
CA PHE A 258 6.14 -16.59 4.77
C PHE A 258 6.01 -15.06 4.83
N LYS A 259 5.91 -14.36 3.70
CA LYS A 259 5.97 -12.89 3.67
C LYS A 259 4.61 -12.25 3.96
N GLY A 260 4.40 -11.90 5.22
CA GLY A 260 3.19 -11.18 5.66
C GLY A 260 1.95 -12.08 5.71
N GLU A 261 2.09 -13.40 5.59
CA GLU A 261 0.96 -14.35 5.62
C GLU A 261 0.21 -14.35 6.95
N ILE A 262 0.92 -14.13 8.06
CA ILE A 262 0.31 -13.93 9.38
C ILE A 262 -0.69 -12.76 9.33
N VAL A 263 -0.26 -11.63 8.78
CA VAL A 263 -1.09 -10.42 8.60
C VAL A 263 -2.21 -10.70 7.60
N TRP A 264 -1.90 -11.29 6.45
CA TRP A 264 -2.88 -11.60 5.42
C TRP A 264 -3.97 -12.55 5.91
N LYS A 265 -3.66 -13.53 6.76
CA LYS A 265 -4.69 -14.41 7.33
C LYS A 265 -5.80 -13.61 8.01
N GLN A 266 -5.46 -12.65 8.87
CA GLN A 266 -6.45 -11.77 9.50
C GLN A 266 -7.10 -10.81 8.50
N LEU A 267 -6.33 -10.23 7.58
CA LEU A 267 -6.90 -9.36 6.55
C LEU A 267 -7.96 -10.09 5.71
N ARG A 268 -7.72 -11.36 5.35
CA ARG A 268 -8.68 -12.19 4.62
C ARG A 268 -9.95 -12.43 5.42
N GLU A 269 -9.84 -12.67 6.73
CA GLU A 269 -11.01 -12.79 7.62
C GLU A 269 -11.80 -11.47 7.68
N ILE A 270 -11.11 -10.34 7.82
CA ILE A 270 -11.73 -9.00 7.84
C ILE A 270 -12.43 -8.71 6.51
N ILE A 271 -11.75 -8.94 5.39
CA ILE A 271 -12.32 -8.76 4.04
C ILE A 271 -13.58 -9.61 3.88
N GLN A 272 -13.54 -10.89 4.25
CA GLN A 272 -14.69 -11.77 4.14
C GLN A 272 -15.84 -11.36 5.06
N GLN A 273 -15.55 -10.95 6.30
CA GLN A 273 -16.59 -10.57 7.25
C GLN A 273 -17.25 -9.24 6.94
N ILE A 274 -16.50 -8.26 6.41
CA ILE A 274 -16.99 -6.90 6.17
C ILE A 274 -17.47 -6.73 4.74
N LEU A 275 -16.71 -7.21 3.75
CA LEU A 275 -16.88 -6.87 2.34
C LEU A 275 -17.64 -7.91 1.54
N SER A 276 -18.05 -9.03 2.15
CA SER A 276 -18.97 -9.98 1.49
C SER A 276 -20.32 -9.30 1.24
N GLY A 277 -20.88 -9.52 0.05
CA GLY A 277 -22.21 -9.04 -0.32
C GLY A 277 -23.34 -9.83 0.31
#